data_AF-A0A3A6NFV3-F1
#
_entry.id   AF-A0A3A6NFV3-F1
#
_cell.length_a   1.000
_cell.length_b   1.000
_cell.length_c   1.000
_cell.angle_alpha   90.00
_cell.angle_beta   90.00
_cell.angle_gamma   90.00
#
_symmetry.space_group_name_H-M   'P 1'
#
loop_
_entity.id
_entity.type
_entity.pdbx_description
1 polymer ?
#
loop_
_entity_poly.entity_id
_entity_poly.type
_entity_poly.pdbx_seq_one_letter_code
_entity_poly.pdbx_strand_id
1 'polypeptide(L)'
;MDGHLTVKIDHQVYEILYIQVPANAELTINSKNKWDIHQIGKSHIIDQSRRLSSPYPKIVIIYPSTLRIKRYINENEMVFVSYQDKVYDYYLVRLMELDDLLKRLTDNA
;
A
#
# COMPACT_ATOMS: atom_id res chain seq x y z
N MET A 1 -5.18 -20.33 -8.78
CA MET A 1 -5.96 -20.29 -7.53
C MET A 1 -6.05 -18.83 -7.13
N ASP A 2 -7.12 -18.15 -7.54
CA ASP A 2 -7.36 -16.73 -7.23
C ASP A 2 -8.03 -16.63 -5.85
N GLY A 3 -7.33 -17.11 -4.83
CA GLY A 3 -7.75 -16.95 -3.44
C GLY A 3 -7.36 -15.57 -2.98
N HIS A 4 -8.32 -14.65 -2.88
CA HIS A 4 -8.10 -13.39 -2.18
C HIS A 4 -7.93 -13.70 -0.68
N LEU A 5 -6.76 -13.35 -0.13
CA LEU A 5 -6.55 -13.45 1.32
C LEU A 5 -7.33 -12.32 1.98
N THR A 6 -8.25 -12.66 2.86
CA THR A 6 -9.02 -11.68 3.63
C THR A 6 -8.80 -11.86 5.11
N VAL A 7 -8.94 -10.77 5.86
CA VAL A 7 -8.95 -10.76 7.32
C VAL A 7 -10.14 -9.93 7.78
N LYS A 8 -10.83 -10.42 8.80
CA LYS A 8 -11.85 -9.64 9.49
C LYS A 8 -11.18 -8.95 10.67
N ILE A 9 -11.20 -7.62 10.68
CA ILE A 9 -10.73 -6.79 11.79
C ILE A 9 -11.97 -6.06 12.29
N ASP A 10 -12.36 -6.37 13.51
CA ASP A 10 -13.63 -5.93 14.11
C ASP A 10 -14.85 -6.22 13.18
N HIS A 11 -15.62 -5.22 12.74
CA HIS A 11 -16.80 -5.39 11.88
C HIS A 11 -16.49 -5.28 10.38
N GLN A 12 -15.24 -5.01 9.99
CA GLN A 12 -14.84 -4.79 8.60
C GLN A 12 -13.98 -5.96 8.06
N VAL A 13 -14.30 -6.42 6.86
CA VAL A 13 -13.44 -7.36 6.11
C VAL A 13 -12.49 -6.55 5.25
N TYR A 14 -11.21 -6.85 5.39
CA TYR A 14 -10.11 -6.32 4.59
C TYR A 14 -9.55 -7.40 3.69
N GLU A 15 -9.22 -7.04 2.45
CA GLU A 15 -8.40 -7.88 1.59
C GLU A 15 -6.92 -7.52 1.78
N ILE A 16 -6.09 -8.56 1.90
CA ILE A 16 -4.65 -8.43 2.07
C ILE A 16 -3.98 -8.57 0.72
N LEU A 17 -3.26 -7.52 0.33
CA LEU A 17 -2.39 -7.56 -0.84
C LEU A 17 -0.95 -7.44 -0.43
N TYR A 18 -0.12 -8.26 -1.05
CA TYR A 18 1.32 -8.18 -0.91
C TYR A 18 1.95 -7.70 -2.21
N ILE A 19 2.79 -6.66 -2.13
CA ILE A 19 3.51 -6.11 -3.27
C ILE A 19 4.99 -6.09 -2.95
N GLN A 20 5.74 -6.70 -3.86
CA GLN A 20 7.18 -6.76 -3.74
C GLN A 20 7.82 -5.47 -4.25
N VAL A 21 8.46 -4.72 -3.35
CA VAL A 21 9.30 -3.56 -3.68
C VAL A 21 10.71 -3.84 -3.16
N PRO A 22 11.75 -3.83 -4.01
CA PRO A 22 13.12 -4.11 -3.58
C PRO A 22 13.55 -3.28 -2.37
N ALA A 23 14.42 -3.85 -1.52
CA ALA A 23 14.81 -3.24 -0.24
C ALA A 23 15.43 -1.83 -0.40
N ASN A 24 16.10 -1.61 -1.54
CA ASN A 24 16.78 -0.39 -1.93
C ASN A 24 15.98 0.45 -2.95
N ALA A 25 14.68 0.20 -3.09
CA ALA A 25 13.82 0.92 -4.02
C ALA A 25 12.77 1.76 -3.27
N GLU A 26 12.57 2.98 -3.76
CA GLU A 26 11.49 3.86 -3.33
C GLU A 26 10.21 3.54 -4.11
N LEU A 27 9.07 3.56 -3.41
CA LEU A 27 7.75 3.44 -4.01
C LEU A 27 7.07 4.81 -4.05
N THR A 28 6.59 5.21 -5.23
CA THR A 28 5.80 6.43 -5.42
C THR A 28 4.45 6.08 -6.03
N ILE A 29 3.37 6.56 -5.39
CA ILE A 29 2.00 6.38 -5.87
C ILE A 29 1.62 7.59 -6.74
N ASN A 30 1.53 7.38 -8.05
CA ASN A 30 1.17 8.44 -9.00
C ASN A 30 -0.34 8.54 -9.19
N SER A 31 -1.02 7.40 -9.23
CA SER A 31 -2.48 7.32 -9.25
C SER A 31 -2.93 6.08 -8.49
N LYS A 32 -4.26 5.91 -8.34
CA LYS A 32 -4.84 4.76 -7.64
C LYS A 32 -4.20 3.44 -8.07
N ASN A 33 -4.00 3.26 -9.38
CA ASN A 33 -3.53 1.99 -9.96
C ASN A 33 -2.13 2.04 -10.58
N LYS A 34 -1.51 3.21 -10.79
CA LYS A 34 -0.17 3.31 -11.42
C LYS A 34 0.87 3.76 -10.40
N TRP A 35 1.80 2.88 -10.08
CA TRP A 35 2.82 3.13 -9.07
C TRP A 35 4.21 3.01 -9.68
N ASP A 36 5.13 3.87 -9.26
CA ASP A 36 6.52 3.85 -9.68
C ASP A 36 7.39 3.21 -8.62
N ILE A 37 8.23 2.26 -9.05
CA ILE A 37 9.31 1.71 -8.24
C ILE A 37 10.63 2.26 -8.78
N HIS A 38 11.27 3.10 -7.97
CA HIS A 38 12.53 3.75 -8.31
C HIS A 38 13.70 3.10 -7.56
N GLN A 39 14.68 2.61 -8.32
CA GLN A 39 15.96 2.12 -7.84
C GLN A 39 17.09 2.90 -8.53
N ILE A 40 18.29 2.91 -7.95
CA ILE A 40 19.46 3.54 -8.58
C ILE A 40 19.60 3.09 -10.04
N GLY A 41 19.52 4.05 -10.96
CA GLY A 41 19.67 3.83 -12.41
C GLY A 41 18.49 3.15 -13.10
N LYS A 42 17.38 2.86 -12.41
CA LYS A 42 16.20 2.19 -13.01
C LYS A 42 14.89 2.63 -12.36
N SER A 43 13.92 3.01 -13.18
CA SER A 43 12.53 3.20 -12.75
C SER A 43 11.62 2.32 -13.58
N HIS A 44 10.53 1.85 -12.98
CA HIS A 44 9.47 1.18 -13.73
C HIS A 44 8.10 1.40 -13.07
N ILE A 45 7.09 1.52 -13.93
CA ILE A 45 5.69 1.62 -13.51
C ILE A 45 5.12 0.21 -13.38
N ILE A 46 4.41 -0.04 -12.29
CA ILE A 46 3.56 -1.22 -12.09
C ILE A 46 2.08 -0.82 -12.16
N ASP A 47 1.27 -1.68 -12.79
CA ASP A 47 -0.18 -1.51 -12.89
C ASP A 47 -0.90 -2.44 -11.90
N GLN A 48 -1.57 -1.82 -10.94
CA GLN A 48 -2.27 -2.48 -9.85
C GLN A 48 -3.77 -2.62 -10.11
N SER A 49 -4.27 -2.26 -11.29
CA SER A 49 -5.70 -2.24 -11.62
C SER A 49 -6.38 -3.57 -11.31
N ARG A 50 -5.76 -4.71 -11.68
CA ARG A 50 -6.31 -6.04 -11.39
C ARG A 50 -6.27 -6.39 -9.90
N ARG A 51 -5.25 -5.93 -9.17
CA ARG A 51 -5.11 -6.23 -7.74
C ARG A 51 -6.02 -5.36 -6.88
N LEU A 52 -6.25 -4.12 -7.28
CA LEU A 52 -7.05 -3.14 -6.54
C LEU A 52 -8.54 -3.13 -6.91
N SER A 53 -8.97 -3.97 -7.86
CA SER A 53 -10.34 -3.96 -8.42
C SER A 53 -11.43 -4.46 -7.48
N SER A 54 -11.09 -5.26 -6.46
CA SER A 54 -12.07 -5.82 -5.52
C SER A 54 -12.82 -4.72 -4.74
N PRO A 55 -14.09 -4.94 -4.35
CA PRO A 55 -14.87 -3.97 -3.59
C PRO A 55 -14.46 -3.86 -2.12
N TYR A 56 -13.66 -4.79 -1.60
CA TYR A 56 -13.20 -4.75 -0.21
C TYR A 56 -12.11 -3.68 -0.03
N PRO A 57 -12.11 -2.95 1.11
CA PRO A 57 -10.96 -2.13 1.49
C PRO A 57 -9.72 -3.01 1.64
N LYS A 58 -8.56 -2.47 1.30
CA LYS A 58 -7.33 -3.27 1.22
C LYS A 58 -6.30 -2.82 2.23
N ILE A 59 -5.56 -3.77 2.76
CA ILE A 59 -4.29 -3.53 3.44
C ILE A 59 -3.21 -4.01 2.48
N VAL A 60 -2.47 -3.06 1.92
CA VAL A 60 -1.42 -3.33 0.95
C VAL A 60 -0.07 -3.29 1.66
N ILE A 61 0.53 -4.47 1.79
CA ILE A 61 1.79 -4.68 2.49
C ILE A 61 2.94 -4.57 1.48
N ILE A 62 3.85 -3.63 1.75
CA ILE A 62 5.07 -3.40 0.98
C ILE A 62 6.26 -4.05 1.67
N TYR A 63 7.00 -4.86 0.91
CA TYR A 63 8.20 -5.56 1.38
C TYR A 63 9.07 -5.97 0.18
N PRO A 64 10.40 -6.12 0.28
CA PRO A 64 11.25 -5.84 1.43
C PRO A 64 11.60 -4.37 1.67
N SER A 65 11.11 -3.43 0.84
CA SER A 65 11.42 -2.02 1.04
C SER A 65 11.04 -1.52 2.45
N THR A 66 12.00 -0.89 3.10
CA THR A 66 11.83 -0.16 4.37
C THR A 66 11.81 1.35 4.15
N LEU A 67 12.05 1.81 2.91
CA LEU A 67 12.08 3.22 2.56
C LEU A 67 10.68 3.84 2.65
N ARG A 68 10.60 5.14 2.97
CA ARG A 68 9.32 5.84 3.05
C ARG A 68 8.63 5.85 1.70
N ILE A 69 7.33 5.62 1.70
CA ILE A 69 6.50 5.64 0.51
C ILE A 69 6.03 7.07 0.26
N LYS A 70 6.02 7.49 -1.02
CA LYS A 70 5.56 8.82 -1.44
C LYS A 70 4.28 8.70 -2.24
N ARG A 71 3.47 9.75 -2.27
CA ARG A 71 2.36 9.90 -3.21
C ARG A 71 2.31 11.32 -3.75
N TYR A 72 1.86 11.46 -4.99
CA TYR A 72 1.43 12.75 -5.51
C TYR A 72 0.06 13.11 -4.92
N ILE A 73 -0.10 14.35 -4.46
CA ILE A 73 -1.41 14.89 -4.06
C ILE A 73 -1.96 15.89 -5.08
N ASN A 74 -1.09 16.41 -5.93
CA ASN A 74 -1.39 17.19 -7.13
C ASN A 74 -0.22 17.04 -8.14
N GLU A 75 -0.24 17.77 -9.25
CA GLU A 75 0.76 17.66 -10.32
C GLU A 75 2.20 17.99 -9.89
N ASN A 76 2.37 18.80 -8.83
CA ASN A 76 3.67 19.34 -8.44
C ASN A 76 4.08 18.99 -7.00
N GLU A 77 3.20 18.37 -6.22
CA GLU A 77 3.40 18.16 -4.80
C GLU A 77 3.33 16.68 -4.42
N MET A 78 4.35 16.25 -3.68
CA MET A 78 4.46 14.92 -3.11
C MET A 78 4.49 14.98 -1.59
N VAL A 79 3.86 13.98 -0.97
CA VAL A 79 3.88 13.79 0.48
C VAL A 79 4.28 12.36 0.80
N PHE A 80 4.82 12.16 2.00
CA PHE A 80 5.01 10.82 2.53
C PHE A 80 3.67 10.21 2.92
N VAL A 81 3.49 8.93 2.62
CA VAL A 81 2.34 8.15 3.05
C VAL A 81 2.60 7.65 4.47
N SER A 82 1.69 7.97 5.39
CA SER A 82 1.62 7.33 6.70
C SER A 82 0.79 6.07 6.61
N TYR A 83 1.18 4.99 7.32
CA TYR A 83 0.36 3.78 7.44
C TYR A 83 -1.02 4.07 8.04
N GLN A 84 -1.17 5.18 8.75
CA GLN A 84 -2.41 5.58 9.40
C GLN A 84 -3.44 6.14 8.40
N ASP A 85 -2.99 6.64 7.25
CA ASP A 85 -3.85 7.30 6.29
C ASP A 85 -4.31 6.33 5.21
N LYS A 86 -5.56 6.49 4.78
CA LYS A 86 -6.03 5.81 3.57
C LYS A 86 -5.49 6.54 2.34
N VAL A 87 -4.91 5.78 1.43
CA VAL A 87 -4.56 6.23 0.08
C VAL A 87 -5.69 5.75 -0.83
N TYR A 88 -6.56 6.67 -1.24
CA TYR A 88 -7.83 6.35 -1.87
C TYR A 88 -8.71 5.46 -0.97
N ASP A 89 -8.83 4.17 -1.27
CA ASP A 89 -9.67 3.19 -0.58
C ASP A 89 -8.86 2.06 0.10
N TYR A 90 -7.53 2.19 0.16
CA TYR A 90 -6.65 1.20 0.78
C TYR A 90 -5.65 1.82 1.76
N TYR A 91 -5.20 1.01 2.72
CA TYR A 91 -4.02 1.30 3.52
C TYR A 91 -2.78 0.81 2.78
N LEU A 92 -1.72 1.59 2.86
CA LEU A 92 -0.43 1.24 2.29
C LEU A 92 0.60 1.25 3.41
N VAL A 93 1.15 0.07 3.71
CA VAL A 93 1.91 -0.16 4.94
C VAL A 93 3.17 -0.93 4.63
N ARG A 94 4.31 -0.54 5.21
CA ARG A 94 5.53 -1.35 5.16
C ARG A 94 5.38 -2.49 6.14
N LEU A 95 5.99 -3.64 5.88
CA LEU A 95 5.85 -4.80 6.77
C LEU A 95 6.18 -4.48 8.25
N MET A 96 7.18 -3.63 8.49
CA MET A 96 7.58 -3.19 9.84
C MET A 96 6.55 -2.32 10.57
N GLU A 97 5.54 -1.79 9.88
CA GLU A 97 4.46 -0.97 10.42
C GLU A 97 3.13 -1.73 10.51
N LEU A 98 3.11 -3.00 10.09
CA LEU A 98 1.88 -3.78 9.97
C LEU A 98 1.20 -3.97 11.33
N ASP A 99 1.97 -4.33 12.36
CA ASP A 99 1.42 -4.55 13.70
C ASP A 99 0.79 -3.28 14.27
N ASP A 100 1.43 -2.13 14.05
CA ASP A 100 0.91 -0.82 14.49
C ASP A 100 -0.40 -0.48 13.76
N LEU A 101 -0.48 -0.74 12.45
CA LEU A 101 -1.72 -0.57 11.69
C LEU A 101 -2.83 -1.49 12.20
N LEU A 102 -2.54 -2.78 12.39
CA LEU A 102 -3.53 -3.77 12.83
C LEU A 102 -4.07 -3.43 14.23
N LYS A 103 -3.19 -3.03 15.15
CA LYS A 103 -3.58 -2.56 16.47
C LYS A 103 -4.50 -1.35 16.36
N ARG A 104 -4.11 -0.34 15.56
CA ARG A 104 -4.92 0.86 15.34
C ARG A 104 -6.30 0.55 14.76
N LEU A 105 -6.40 -0.36 13.79
CA LEU A 105 -7.67 -0.76 13.19
C LEU A 105 -8.56 -1.54 14.16
N THR A 106 -7.97 -2.17 15.17
CA THR A 106 -8.71 -2.85 16.24
C THR A 106 -9.16 -1.87 17.32
N ASP A 107 -8.32 -0.89 17.68
CA ASP A 107 -8.58 0.06 18.78
C ASP A 107 -9.54 1.21 18.40
N ASN A 108 -9.67 1.56 17.11
CA ASN A 108 -10.57 2.63 16.63
C ASN A 108 -11.91 2.10 16.10
N ALA A 109 -12.26 0.87 16.47
CA ALA A 109 -13.44 0.17 16.00
C ALA A 109 -14.61 0.31 16.98
#